data_AF-A0A660HSQ8-F1
#
_entry.id   AF-A0A660HSQ8-F1
#
_cell.length_a   1.000
_cell.length_b   1.000
_cell.length_c   1.000
_cell.angle_alpha   90.00
_cell.angle_beta   90.00
_cell.angle_gamma   90.00
#
_symmetry.space_group_name_H-M   'P 1'
#
loop_
_entity.id
_entity.type
_entity.pdbx_description
1 polymer ?
#
loop_
_entity_poly.entity_id
_entity_poly.type
_entity_poly.pdbx_seq_one_letter_code
_entity_poly.pdbx_strand_id
1 'polypeptide(L)'
;MTDNSSEPEALPKGLPNNPESQKEIEPETVETGIATRYWLELIPYPEGSTRSLWLFVNDEWRHLDNPDPSTQIAVQDAFCKCPERLEVQVWYSGDMIRGLLVRTK
;
A
#
# COMPACT_ATOMS: atom_id res chain seq x y z
N MET A 1 48.09 -58.68 23.98
CA MET A 1 46.80 -58.91 23.32
C MET A 1 46.34 -57.57 22.78
N THR A 2 46.15 -57.54 21.47
CA THR A 2 45.55 -56.48 20.63
C THR A 2 44.11 -56.18 21.12
N ASP A 3 43.52 -55.01 20.86
CA ASP A 3 42.96 -54.63 19.54
C ASP A 3 42.80 -53.11 19.34
N ASN A 4 43.00 -52.71 18.08
CA ASN A 4 42.49 -51.49 17.45
C ASN A 4 40.95 -51.49 17.45
N SER A 5 40.32 -50.31 17.56
CA SER A 5 39.19 -49.98 16.67
C SER A 5 38.90 -48.48 16.63
N SER A 6 38.80 -47.95 15.41
CA SER A 6 38.32 -46.62 15.08
C SER A 6 36.79 -46.60 15.09
N GLU A 7 36.18 -45.53 15.57
CA GLU A 7 34.81 -45.17 15.17
C GLU A 7 34.68 -43.63 15.08
N PRO A 8 34.18 -43.07 13.96
CA PRO A 8 34.06 -41.64 13.76
C PRO A 8 32.70 -41.15 14.31
N GLU A 9 32.72 -40.24 15.28
CA GLU A 9 31.48 -39.54 15.66
C GLU A 9 31.06 -38.60 14.53
N ALA A 10 29.93 -38.96 13.94
CA ALA A 10 29.31 -38.30 12.81
C ALA A 10 28.99 -36.83 13.11
N LEU A 11 29.33 -35.95 12.15
CA LEU A 11 28.81 -34.59 12.05
C LEU A 11 27.28 -34.58 12.23
N PRO A 12 26.72 -33.59 12.95
CA PRO A 12 25.27 -33.47 13.07
C PRO A 12 24.66 -33.28 11.69
N LYS A 13 23.68 -34.14 11.42
CA LYS A 13 22.91 -34.26 10.19
C LYS A 13 22.21 -32.94 9.85
N GLY A 14 22.30 -32.59 8.57
CA GLY A 14 21.43 -31.72 7.78
C GLY A 14 20.52 -30.76 8.54
N LEU A 15 20.83 -29.47 8.41
CA LEU A 15 19.81 -28.43 8.48
C LEU A 15 18.66 -28.81 7.53
N PRO A 16 17.39 -28.76 7.96
CA PRO A 16 16.30 -28.84 7.02
C PRO A 16 16.38 -27.58 6.14
N ASN A 17 16.85 -27.75 4.91
CA ASN A 17 16.60 -26.80 3.83
C ASN A 17 15.10 -26.83 3.58
N ASN A 18 14.35 -26.05 4.37
CA ASN A 18 13.01 -25.66 4.00
C ASN A 18 13.20 -24.64 2.88
N PRO A 19 12.86 -24.93 1.61
CA PRO A 19 12.63 -23.85 0.68
C PRO A 19 11.34 -23.21 1.16
N GLU A 20 11.46 -22.27 2.10
CA GLU A 20 10.42 -21.28 2.32
C GLU A 20 10.05 -20.80 0.93
N SER A 21 8.83 -21.11 0.52
CA SER A 21 8.24 -20.68 -0.74
C SER A 21 8.44 -19.18 -0.81
N GLN A 22 9.49 -18.75 -1.53
CA GLN A 22 9.70 -17.35 -1.87
C GLN A 22 8.51 -17.01 -2.74
N LYS A 23 7.46 -16.47 -2.11
CA LYS A 23 6.33 -15.91 -2.82
C LYS A 23 6.93 -14.79 -3.64
N GLU A 24 7.05 -15.03 -4.93
CA GLU A 24 7.57 -14.07 -5.89
C GLU A 24 6.74 -12.79 -5.73
N ILE A 25 7.37 -11.76 -5.16
CA ILE A 25 6.71 -10.48 -4.95
C ILE A 25 6.79 -9.80 -6.30
N GLU A 26 5.77 -10.06 -7.13
CA GLU A 26 5.55 -9.33 -8.38
C GLU A 26 5.58 -7.83 -8.06
N PRO A 27 6.34 -7.02 -8.82
CA PRO A 27 6.39 -5.59 -8.61
C PRO A 27 4.99 -5.01 -8.81
N GLU A 28 4.47 -4.39 -7.75
CA GLU A 28 3.18 -3.72 -7.80
C GLU A 28 3.29 -2.51 -8.75
N THR A 29 2.49 -2.51 -9.83
CA THR A 29 2.52 -1.41 -10.81
C THR A 29 1.88 -0.18 -10.18
N VAL A 30 2.68 0.87 -10.02
CA VAL A 30 2.22 2.17 -9.49
C VAL A 30 1.98 3.13 -10.64
N GLU A 31 0.75 3.61 -10.74
CA GLU A 31 0.32 4.62 -11.68
C GLU A 31 0.20 6.00 -11.01
N THR A 32 0.08 7.06 -11.81
CA THR A 32 -0.14 8.42 -11.30
C THR A 32 -1.17 9.17 -12.13
N GLY A 33 -1.86 10.13 -11.50
CA GLY A 33 -2.80 11.03 -12.17
C GLY A 33 -3.21 12.20 -11.28
N ILE A 34 -4.04 13.08 -11.84
CA ILE A 34 -4.63 14.22 -11.12
C ILE A 34 -6.08 13.90 -10.81
N ALA A 35 -6.47 14.04 -9.55
CA ALA A 35 -7.85 13.83 -9.13
C ALA A 35 -8.75 14.97 -9.60
N THR A 36 -9.90 14.63 -10.17
CA THR A 36 -10.86 15.61 -10.71
C THR A 36 -12.15 15.69 -9.88
N ARG A 37 -12.40 14.70 -9.03
CA ARG A 37 -13.52 14.65 -8.08
C ARG A 37 -13.05 14.00 -6.78
N TYR A 38 -13.74 14.29 -5.68
CA TYR A 38 -13.51 13.63 -4.41
C TYR A 38 -14.84 13.22 -3.75
N TRP A 39 -14.80 12.17 -2.96
CA TRP A 39 -15.87 11.79 -2.04
C TRP A 39 -15.25 11.32 -0.73
N LEU A 40 -15.61 11.99 0.36
CA LEU A 40 -15.27 11.57 1.71
C LEU A 40 -16.43 10.76 2.29
N GLU A 41 -16.18 9.51 2.66
CA GLU A 41 -17.13 8.77 3.49
C GLU A 41 -17.26 9.47 4.85
N LEU A 42 -18.47 9.55 5.40
CA LEU A 42 -18.68 10.13 6.74
C LEU A 42 -18.78 9.04 7.82
N ILE A 43 -19.26 7.87 7.40
CA ILE A 43 -19.31 6.64 8.17
C ILE A 43 -18.60 5.56 7.34
N PRO A 44 -17.93 4.57 7.96
CA PRO A 44 -17.33 3.49 7.22
C PRO A 44 -18.36 2.71 6.40
N TYR A 45 -18.01 2.37 5.16
CA TYR A 45 -18.84 1.53 4.30
C TYR A 45 -17.97 0.56 3.49
N PRO A 46 -18.26 -0.75 3.49
CA PRO A 46 -19.36 -1.43 4.19
C PRO A 46 -19.17 -1.43 5.73
N GLU A 47 -20.19 -1.85 6.47
CA GLU A 47 -20.09 -1.98 7.93
C GLU A 47 -18.92 -2.89 8.33
N GLY A 48 -18.15 -2.48 9.34
CA GLY A 48 -16.93 -3.18 9.79
C GLY A 48 -15.65 -2.80 9.05
N SER A 49 -15.72 -1.92 8.04
CA SER A 49 -14.54 -1.36 7.36
C SER A 49 -14.00 -0.11 8.07
N THR A 50 -12.90 0.43 7.54
CA THR A 50 -12.46 1.80 7.80
C THR A 50 -13.07 2.75 6.79
N ARG A 51 -13.33 3.98 7.23
CA ARG A 51 -13.79 5.06 6.37
C ARG A 51 -12.72 5.44 5.33
N SER A 52 -13.14 5.64 4.09
CA SER A 52 -12.23 5.96 2.99
C SER A 52 -12.43 7.37 2.41
N LEU A 53 -11.33 7.94 1.91
CA LEU A 53 -11.35 9.08 1.01
C LEU A 53 -11.22 8.56 -0.42
N TRP A 54 -12.19 8.88 -1.26
CA TRP A 54 -12.24 8.50 -2.66
C TRP A 54 -11.84 9.67 -3.55
N LEU A 55 -10.98 9.40 -4.54
CA LEU A 55 -10.51 10.35 -5.55
C LEU A 55 -10.77 9.78 -6.94
N PHE A 56 -11.39 10.57 -7.82
CA PHE A 56 -11.63 10.17 -9.20
C PHE A 56 -10.43 10.55 -10.07
N VAL A 57 -9.66 9.55 -10.52
CA VAL A 57 -8.39 9.68 -11.23
C VAL A 57 -8.40 8.75 -12.45
N ASN A 58 -8.05 9.28 -13.63
CA ASN A 58 -7.99 8.52 -14.88
C ASN A 58 -9.29 7.70 -15.12
N ASP A 59 -10.43 8.38 -15.03
CA ASP A 59 -11.77 7.83 -15.25
C ASP A 59 -12.26 6.74 -14.26
N GLU A 60 -11.54 6.52 -13.17
CA GLU A 60 -11.90 5.54 -12.13
C GLU A 60 -11.77 6.11 -10.71
N TRP A 61 -12.49 5.51 -9.76
CA TRP A 61 -12.39 5.85 -8.33
C TRP A 61 -11.24 5.09 -7.66
N ARG A 62 -10.40 5.82 -6.93
CA ARG A 62 -9.32 5.30 -6.10
C ARG A 62 -9.57 5.67 -4.64
N HIS A 63 -9.22 4.80 -3.69
CA HIS A 63 -9.49 5.02 -2.26
C HIS A 63 -8.21 5.11 -1.43
N LEU A 64 -8.25 5.98 -0.41
CA LEU A 64 -7.29 6.03 0.68
C LEU A 64 -8.05 5.70 1.96
N ASP A 65 -7.73 4.56 2.56
CA ASP A 65 -8.36 4.08 3.78
C ASP A 65 -7.80 4.77 5.02
N ASN A 66 -8.69 5.07 5.96
CA ASN A 66 -8.36 5.72 7.23
C ASN A 66 -7.44 6.96 7.07
N PRO A 67 -7.79 7.92 6.19
CA PRO A 67 -6.94 9.08 5.93
C PRO A 67 -6.80 9.92 7.21
N ASP A 68 -5.61 10.41 7.50
CA ASP A 68 -5.40 11.29 8.65
C ASP A 68 -6.16 12.63 8.46
N PRO A 69 -6.50 13.34 9.56
CA PRO A 69 -7.26 14.58 9.46
C PRO A 69 -6.59 15.65 8.59
N SER A 70 -5.26 15.75 8.60
CA SER A 70 -4.54 16.76 7.84
C SER A 70 -4.62 16.49 6.33
N THR A 71 -4.50 15.22 5.93
CA THR A 71 -4.72 14.79 4.54
C THR A 71 -6.13 15.12 4.06
N GLN A 72 -7.15 14.83 4.86
CA GLN A 72 -8.54 15.15 4.51
C GLN A 72 -8.76 16.64 4.31
N ILE A 73 -8.26 17.47 5.23
CA ILE A 73 -8.39 18.93 5.16
C ILE A 73 -7.68 19.46 3.92
N ALA A 74 -6.46 19.00 3.62
CA ALA A 74 -5.70 19.46 2.48
C ALA A 74 -6.41 19.15 1.14
N VAL A 75 -6.95 17.92 1.02
CA VAL A 75 -7.72 17.52 -0.17
C VAL A 75 -9.02 18.34 -0.26
N GLN A 76 -9.75 18.50 0.84
CA GLN A 76 -10.98 19.29 0.85
C GLN A 76 -10.71 20.75 0.49
N ASP A 77 -9.61 21.34 0.96
CA ASP A 77 -9.23 22.71 0.61
C ASP A 77 -8.90 22.84 -0.87
N ALA A 78 -8.23 21.84 -1.47
CA ALA A 78 -7.95 21.81 -2.90
C ALA A 78 -9.24 21.81 -3.74
N PHE A 79 -10.24 21.00 -3.36
CA PHE A 79 -11.49 20.89 -4.12
C PHE A 79 -12.51 22.00 -3.82
N CYS A 80 -12.64 22.43 -2.55
CA CYS A 80 -13.73 23.32 -2.12
C CYS A 80 -13.32 24.78 -1.95
N LYS A 81 -12.07 25.06 -1.56
CA LYS A 81 -11.63 26.43 -1.25
C LYS A 81 -10.76 27.04 -2.34
N CYS A 82 -9.89 26.23 -2.95
CA CYS A 82 -8.88 26.68 -3.89
C CYS A 82 -8.86 25.89 -5.21
N PRO A 83 -10.02 25.56 -5.83
CA PRO A 83 -10.06 24.67 -7.01
C PRO A 83 -9.29 25.22 -8.22
N GLU A 84 -9.13 26.53 -8.35
CA GLU A 84 -8.38 27.16 -9.44
C GLU A 84 -6.87 27.24 -9.18
N ARG A 85 -6.43 26.99 -7.94
CA ARG A 85 -5.04 27.18 -7.52
C ARG A 85 -4.34 25.89 -7.14
N LEU A 86 -5.10 24.92 -6.63
CA LEU A 86 -4.57 23.66 -6.11
C LEU A 86 -5.06 22.49 -6.94
N GLU A 87 -4.22 21.47 -7.02
CA GLU A 87 -4.56 20.16 -7.57
C GLU A 87 -4.05 19.05 -6.65
N VAL A 88 -4.67 17.88 -6.76
CA VAL A 88 -4.30 16.69 -5.99
C VAL A 88 -3.69 15.67 -6.94
N GLN A 89 -2.36 15.54 -6.89
CA GLN A 89 -1.65 14.47 -7.57
C GLN A 89 -1.72 13.19 -6.73
N VAL A 90 -1.98 12.06 -7.38
CA VAL A 90 -2.18 10.77 -6.74
C VAL A 90 -1.23 9.74 -7.35
N TRP A 91 -0.70 8.87 -6.51
CA TRP A 91 -0.04 7.61 -6.90
C TRP A 91 -0.88 6.45 -6.37
N TYR A 92 -1.21 5.50 -7.23
CA TYR A 92 -2.12 4.41 -6.91
C TYR A 92 -1.69 3.10 -7.56
N SER A 93 -2.18 1.99 -7.03
CA SER A 93 -2.06 0.66 -7.62
C SER A 93 -3.41 -0.04 -7.50
N GLY A 94 -3.97 -0.44 -8.64
CA GLY A 94 -5.39 -0.80 -8.69
C GLY A 94 -6.23 0.35 -8.13
N ASP A 95 -7.25 0.05 -7.35
CA ASP A 95 -8.10 1.05 -6.69
C ASP A 95 -7.43 1.73 -5.47
N MET A 96 -6.31 1.21 -4.96
CA MET A 96 -5.70 1.70 -3.73
C MET A 96 -4.72 2.86 -3.96
N ILE A 97 -4.93 3.96 -3.24
CA ILE A 97 -3.99 5.08 -3.19
C ILE A 97 -2.78 4.70 -2.33
N ARG A 98 -1.59 4.80 -2.91
CA ARG A 98 -0.30 4.58 -2.24
C ARG A 98 0.34 5.87 -1.74
N GLY A 99 -0.02 7.00 -2.34
CA GLY A 99 0.40 8.33 -1.92
C GLY A 99 -0.38 9.43 -2.63
N LEU A 100 -0.42 10.61 -2.01
CA LEU A 100 -0.99 11.80 -2.63
C LEU A 100 -0.21 13.05 -2.25
N LEU A 101 -0.30 14.07 -3.09
CA LEU A 101 0.28 15.38 -2.87
C LEU A 101 -0.70 16.45 -3.32
N VAL A 102 -1.00 17.39 -2.43
CA VAL A 102 -1.68 18.63 -2.78
C VAL A 102 -0.63 19.66 -3.17
N ARG A 103 -0.73 20.22 -4.37
CA ARG A 103 0.24 21.19 -4.89
C ARG A 103 -0.47 22.33 -5.63
N THR A 104 0.28 23.39 -5.89
CA THR A 104 -0.16 24.43 -6.82
C THR A 104 -0.19 23.90 -8.24
N LYS A 105 -1.20 24.29 -9.01
CA LYS A 105 -1.28 24.08 -10.46
C LYS A 105 -0.15 24.80 -11.19
#